data_AF-A0A842HDA0-F1
#
_entry.id   AF-A0A842HDA0-F1
#
_cell.length_a   1.000
_cell.length_b   1.000
_cell.length_c   1.000
_cell.angle_alpha   90.00
_cell.angle_beta   90.00
_cell.angle_gamma   90.00
#
_symmetry.space_group_name_H-M   'P 1'
#
loop_
_entity.id
_entity.type
_entity.pdbx_description
1 polymer ?
#
loop_
_entity_poly.entity_id
_entity_poly.type
_entity_poly.pdbx_seq_one_letter_code
_entity_poly.pdbx_strand_id
1 'polypeptide(L)'
;MRTISANEAKQSLGRVLDTAQVEPVLIQRHNRAAAIVISPDEYDRLRALNLREFDEFCDAIGLRAKEAGLTEDKLQELLSDER
;
A
#
# COMPACT_ATOMS: atom_id res chain seq x y z
N MET A 1 -0.65 17.29 7.10
CA MET A 1 0.43 16.92 6.16
C MET A 1 1.27 18.15 5.90
N ARG A 2 2.56 18.06 6.21
CA ARG A 2 3.54 19.14 5.98
C ARG A 2 4.16 19.02 4.60
N THR A 3 4.42 20.13 3.92
CA THR A 3 5.12 20.14 2.61
C THR A 3 6.44 20.88 2.72
N ILE A 4 7.52 20.29 2.23
CA ILE A 4 8.87 20.88 2.24
C ILE A 4 9.58 20.69 0.90
N SER A 5 10.60 21.51 0.64
CA SER A 5 11.46 21.31 -0.54
C SER A 5 12.45 20.16 -0.32
N ALA A 6 12.93 19.55 -1.41
CA ALA A 6 13.99 18.56 -1.37
C ALA A 6 15.29 19.10 -0.75
N ASN A 7 15.57 20.41 -0.92
CA ASN A 7 16.73 21.04 -0.28
C ASN A 7 16.52 21.13 1.24
N GLU A 8 15.35 21.56 1.70
CA GLU A 8 15.03 21.60 3.14
C GLU A 8 15.09 20.20 3.77
N ALA A 9 14.57 19.19 3.09
CA ALA A 9 14.66 17.80 3.53
C ALA A 9 16.11 17.34 3.68
N LYS A 10 16.98 17.66 2.70
CA LYS A 10 18.41 17.35 2.75
C LYS A 10 19.11 18.02 3.94
N GLN A 11 18.79 19.29 4.20
CA GLN A 11 19.46 20.06 5.26
C GLN A 11 18.94 19.75 6.67
N SER A 12 17.72 19.20 6.79
CA SER A 12 17.05 19.02 8.08
C SER A 12 16.40 17.65 8.25
N LEU A 13 17.07 16.58 7.78
CA LEU A 13 16.51 15.22 7.78
C LEU A 13 16.00 14.76 9.16
N GLY A 14 16.74 15.03 10.24
CA GLY A 14 16.30 14.67 11.60
C GLY A 14 14.91 15.25 11.93
N ARG A 15 14.69 16.54 11.66
CA ARG A 15 13.39 17.19 11.86
C ARG A 15 12.30 16.62 10.96
N VAL A 16 12.65 16.18 9.74
CA VAL A 16 11.70 15.51 8.85
C VAL A 16 11.24 14.19 9.45
N LEU A 17 12.18 13.39 9.99
CA LEU A 17 11.87 12.12 10.64
C LEU A 17 11.01 12.33 11.90
N ASP A 18 11.35 13.32 12.72
CA ASP A 18 10.56 13.66 13.92
C ASP A 18 9.14 14.10 13.54
N THR A 19 9.00 14.92 12.49
CA THR A 19 7.68 15.36 12.00
C THR A 19 6.88 14.18 11.46
N ALA A 20 7.54 13.25 10.74
CA ALA A 20 6.91 12.07 10.17
C ALA A 20 6.33 11.11 11.22
N GLN A 21 6.79 11.19 12.49
CA GLN A 21 6.18 10.47 13.61
C GLN A 21 4.78 10.98 13.97
N VAL A 22 4.48 12.25 13.65
CA VAL A 22 3.22 12.92 14.02
C VAL A 22 2.32 13.10 12.80
N GLU A 23 2.88 13.45 11.64
CA GLU A 23 2.11 13.63 10.40
C GLU A 23 2.94 13.36 9.14
N PRO A 24 2.32 12.98 8.01
CA PRO A 24 3.02 12.80 6.75
C PRO A 24 3.73 14.08 6.28
N VAL A 25 4.94 13.91 5.73
CA VAL A 25 5.75 14.99 5.15
C VAL A 25 5.91 14.78 3.64
N LEU A 26 5.32 15.65 2.84
CA LEU A 26 5.49 15.72 1.39
C LEU A 26 6.78 16.47 1.04
N ILE A 27 7.69 15.81 0.34
CA ILE A 27 8.90 16.40 -0.21
C ILE A 27 8.66 16.74 -1.67
N GLN A 28 8.90 18.00 -2.04
CA GLN A 28 8.78 18.49 -3.41
C GLN A 28 10.13 18.79 -4.04
N ARG A 29 10.28 18.47 -5.32
CA ARG A 29 11.43 18.86 -6.15
C ARG A 29 10.92 19.58 -7.40
N HIS A 30 11.40 20.79 -7.65
CA HIS A 30 10.93 21.64 -8.77
C HIS A 30 9.39 21.74 -8.83
N ASN A 31 8.75 21.98 -7.68
CA ASN A 31 7.28 22.06 -7.50
C ASN A 31 6.50 20.78 -7.87
N ARG A 32 7.16 19.62 -7.95
CA ARG A 32 6.51 18.31 -8.11
C ARG A 32 6.70 17.46 -6.87
N ALA A 33 5.67 16.69 -6.52
CA ALA A 33 5.77 15.67 -5.49
C ALA A 33 6.89 14.68 -5.84
N ALA A 34 7.87 14.54 -4.96
CA ALA A 34 9.00 13.65 -5.14
C ALA A 34 8.94 12.45 -4.21
N ALA A 35 8.54 12.65 -2.95
CA ALA A 35 8.37 11.59 -1.96
C ALA A 35 7.39 12.04 -0.86
N ILE A 36 6.81 11.07 -0.15
CA ILE A 36 6.13 11.28 1.12
C ILE A 36 6.86 10.45 2.17
N VAL A 37 7.20 11.07 3.30
CA VAL A 37 7.77 10.39 4.47
C VAL A 37 6.69 10.27 5.53
N ILE A 38 6.52 9.06 6.06
CA ILE A 38 5.59 8.70 7.13
C ILE A 38 6.32 7.86 8.18
N SER A 39 5.75 7.73 9.37
CA SER A 39 6.24 6.81 10.39
C SER A 39 6.10 5.35 9.91
N PRO A 40 6.91 4.42 10.47
CA PRO A 40 6.72 2.99 10.25
C PRO A 40 5.30 2.52 10.61
N ASP A 41 4.74 2.99 11.72
CA ASP A 41 3.40 2.61 12.17
C ASP A 41 2.31 3.03 11.16
N GLU A 42 2.42 4.23 10.58
CA GLU A 42 1.48 4.67 9.55
C GLU A 42 1.67 3.89 8.25
N TYR A 43 2.90 3.53 7.88
CA TYR A 43 3.16 2.64 6.76
C TYR A 43 2.51 1.26 6.95
N ASP A 44 2.69 0.66 8.12
CA ASP A 44 2.11 -0.64 8.46
C ASP A 44 0.58 -0.57 8.50
N ARG A 45 0.00 0.53 9.00
CA ARG A 45 -1.44 0.78 8.95
C ARG A 45 -1.96 0.81 7.50
N LEU A 46 -1.29 1.52 6.60
CA LEU A 46 -1.66 1.58 5.18
C LEU A 46 -1.50 0.21 4.50
N ARG A 47 -0.42 -0.50 4.80
CA ARG A 47 -0.18 -1.86 4.30
C ARG A 47 -1.29 -2.82 4.75
N ALA A 48 -1.68 -2.76 6.02
CA ALA A 48 -2.75 -3.59 6.58
C ALA A 48 -4.14 -3.24 5.99
N LEU A 49 -4.37 -1.98 5.59
CA LEU A 49 -5.57 -1.60 4.85
C LEU A 49 -5.58 -2.24 3.46
N ASN A 50 -4.49 -2.14 2.71
CA ASN A 50 -4.38 -2.72 1.37
C ASN A 50 -4.55 -4.25 1.38
N LEU A 51 -3.96 -4.93 2.37
CA LEU A 51 -4.11 -6.38 2.51
C LEU A 51 -5.56 -6.77 2.79
N ARG A 52 -6.24 -6.06 3.69
CA ARG A 52 -7.66 -6.31 3.98
C ARG A 52 -8.54 -6.09 2.77
N GLU A 53 -8.34 -5.01 2.01
CA GLU A 53 -9.10 -4.75 0.79
C GLU A 53 -8.88 -5.86 -0.25
N PHE A 54 -7.65 -6.35 -0.37
CA PHE A 54 -7.33 -7.46 -1.25
C PHE A 54 -7.97 -8.78 -0.79
N ASP A 55 -7.96 -9.07 0.50
CA ASP A 55 -8.59 -10.27 1.07
C ASP A 55 -10.12 -10.22 0.84
N GLU A 56 -10.76 -9.09 1.13
CA GLU A 56 -12.20 -8.88 0.89
C GLU A 56 -12.56 -9.04 -0.59
N PHE A 57 -11.70 -8.54 -1.49
CA PHE A 57 -11.86 -8.74 -2.93
C PHE A 57 -11.75 -10.23 -3.31
N CYS A 58 -10.74 -10.93 -2.81
CA CYS A 58 -10.54 -12.36 -3.07
C CYS A 58 -11.73 -13.18 -2.58
N ASP A 59 -12.24 -12.92 -1.37
CA ASP A 59 -13.41 -13.58 -0.81
C ASP A 59 -14.65 -13.37 -1.68
N ALA A 60 -14.88 -12.14 -2.15
CA ALA A 60 -16.00 -11.82 -3.02
C ALA A 60 -15.91 -12.54 -4.38
N ILE A 61 -14.73 -12.62 -4.97
CA ILE A 61 -14.50 -13.35 -6.22
C ILE A 61 -14.64 -14.86 -6.01
N GLY A 62 -14.06 -15.39 -4.94
CA GLY A 62 -14.13 -16.82 -4.59
C GLY A 62 -15.56 -17.28 -4.37
N LEU A 63 -16.38 -16.48 -3.67
CA LEU A 63 -17.81 -16.77 -3.50
C LEU A 63 -18.54 -16.83 -4.84
N ARG A 64 -18.36 -15.83 -5.71
CA ARG A 64 -18.99 -15.80 -7.04
C ARG A 64 -18.57 -16.98 -7.90
N ALA A 65 -17.29 -17.34 -7.87
CA ALA A 65 -16.78 -18.48 -8.62
C ALA A 65 -17.43 -19.79 -8.13
N LYS A 66 -17.55 -19.97 -6.81
CA LYS A 66 -18.23 -21.11 -6.21
C LYS A 66 -19.72 -21.16 -6.59
N GLU A 67 -20.42 -20.02 -6.55
CA GLU A 67 -21.81 -19.90 -7.01
C GLU A 67 -21.96 -20.23 -8.51
N ALA A 68 -20.96 -19.89 -9.32
CA ALA A 68 -20.89 -20.25 -10.74
C ALA A 68 -20.47 -21.72 -10.99
N GLY A 69 -20.28 -22.52 -9.94
CA GLY A 69 -19.99 -23.95 -10.04
C GLY A 69 -18.51 -24.30 -10.16
N LEU A 70 -17.61 -23.42 -9.70
CA LEU A 70 -16.21 -23.77 -9.45
C LEU A 70 -16.13 -24.73 -8.25
N THR A 71 -15.53 -25.89 -8.48
CA THR A 71 -15.29 -26.93 -7.47
C THR A 71 -13.79 -27.10 -7.26
N GLU A 72 -13.40 -27.80 -6.20
CA GLU A 72 -11.98 -28.10 -5.94
C GLU A 72 -11.34 -28.83 -7.13
N ASP A 73 -12.01 -29.86 -7.68
CA ASP A 73 -11.49 -30.62 -8.82
C ASP A 73 -11.25 -29.73 -10.05
N LYS A 74 -12.21 -28.85 -10.38
CA LYS A 74 -12.07 -27.90 -11.51
C LYS A 74 -10.97 -26.88 -11.27
N LEU A 75 -10.79 -26.44 -10.02
CA LEU A 75 -9.72 -25.52 -9.67
C LEU A 75 -8.35 -26.19 -9.83
N GLN A 76 -8.20 -27.44 -9.37
CA GLN A 76 -6.96 -28.21 -9.53
C GLN A 76 -6.62 -28.44 -11.01
N GLU A 77 -7.63 -28.71 -11.85
CA GLU A 77 -7.48 -28.80 -13.31
C GLU A 77 -6.91 -27.48 -13.88
N LEU A 78 -7.55 -26.34 -13.58
CA LEU A 78 -7.12 -25.01 -14.05
C LEU A 78 -5.69 -24.64 -13.61
N LEU A 79 -5.31 -24.94 -12.36
CA LEU A 79 -3.98 -24.64 -11.83
C LEU A 79 -2.89 -25.55 -12.42
N SER A 80 -3.26 -26.74 -12.90
CA SER A 80 -2.33 -27.67 -13.52
C SER A 80 -2.00 -27.33 -14.97
N ASP A 81 -2.90 -26.63 -15.67
CA ASP A 81 -2.75 -26.19 -17.07
C ASP A 81 -1.79 -24.99 -17.26
N GLU A 82 -1.41 -24.29 -16.18
CA GLU A 82 -0.46 -23.16 -16.22
C GLU A 82 1.03 -23.57 -16.12
N ARG A 83 1.38 -24.86 -16.33
CA ARG A 83 2.78 -25.35 -16.28
C ARG A 83 3.39 -25.69 -17.63
#